data_AF-A0A8B2HTU9-F1
#
_entry.id   AF-A0A8B2HTU9-F1
#
_cell.length_a   1.000
_cell.length_b   1.000
_cell.length_c   1.000
_cell.angle_alpha   90.00
_cell.angle_beta   90.00
_cell.angle_gamma   90.00
#
_symmetry.space_group_name_H-M   'P 1'
#
loop_
_entity.id
_entity.type
_entity.pdbx_description
1 polymer ?
#
loop_
_entity_poly.entity_id
_entity_poly.type
_entity_poly.pdbx_seq_one_letter_code
_entity_poly.pdbx_strand_id
1 'polypeptide(L)'
;MLTVDCREVVSIKNELLVYVSDQVAAIPTLKNHQFTLSMFDDDETIDTSVVISSIKEFLDSIGEGHNFAVISNNDVISIRSITGKSIERDSPPPTGEMFSCTHCGFVTRYEVEYQNHMKMHYL
;
A
#
# COMPACT_ATOMS: atom_id res chain seq x y z
N MET A 1 -10.96 11.98 5.29
CA MET A 1 -10.04 10.82 5.41
C MET A 1 -10.44 9.79 4.37
N LEU A 2 -9.49 9.26 3.61
CA LEU A 2 -9.75 8.33 2.52
C LEU A 2 -9.04 7.00 2.78
N THR A 3 -9.69 5.87 2.50
CA THR A 3 -9.12 4.53 2.71
C THR A 3 -8.81 3.87 1.37
N VAL A 4 -7.63 3.28 1.23
CA VAL A 4 -7.25 2.44 0.09
C VAL A 4 -7.12 0.99 0.54
N ASP A 5 -7.94 0.11 -0.03
CA ASP A 5 -7.92 -1.34 0.17
C ASP A 5 -6.97 -2.00 -0.83
N CYS A 6 -5.94 -2.64 -0.28
CA CYS A 6 -4.86 -3.29 -1.00
C CYS A 6 -4.90 -4.82 -0.88
N ARG A 7 -6.03 -5.45 -0.52
CA ARG A 7 -6.12 -6.91 -0.31
C ARG A 7 -5.60 -7.76 -1.47
N GLU A 8 -5.76 -7.29 -2.70
CA GLU A 8 -5.31 -8.01 -3.91
C GLU A 8 -3.93 -7.54 -4.41
N VAL A 9 -3.35 -6.52 -3.78
CA VAL A 9 -2.07 -5.91 -4.16
C VAL A 9 -1.16 -5.70 -2.94
N VAL A 10 -1.26 -6.59 -1.94
CA VAL A 10 -0.52 -6.47 -0.67
C VAL A 10 0.99 -6.38 -0.90
N SER A 11 1.50 -7.09 -1.91
CA SER A 11 2.92 -7.12 -2.30
C SER A 11 3.50 -5.74 -2.63
N ILE A 12 2.68 -4.80 -3.12
CA ILE A 12 3.09 -3.44 -3.50
C ILE A 12 2.52 -2.36 -2.57
N LYS A 13 1.81 -2.75 -1.50
CA LYS A 13 1.10 -1.83 -0.61
C LYS A 13 1.99 -0.69 -0.10
N ASN A 14 3.22 -1.00 0.33
CA ASN A 14 4.11 -0.01 0.93
C ASN A 14 4.57 1.03 -0.10
N GLU A 15 4.94 0.60 -1.30
CA GLU A 15 5.40 1.51 -2.36
C GLU A 15 4.24 2.33 -2.92
N LEU A 16 3.08 1.70 -3.10
CA LEU A 16 1.87 2.39 -3.49
C LEU A 16 1.50 3.46 -2.45
N LEU A 17 1.59 3.16 -1.15
CA LEU A 17 1.36 4.12 -0.09
C LEU A 17 2.32 5.30 -0.18
N VAL A 18 3.62 5.05 -0.30
CA VAL A 18 4.62 6.13 -0.37
C VAL A 18 4.35 7.01 -1.59
N TYR A 19 4.14 6.39 -2.76
CA TYR A 19 3.89 7.10 -3.99
C TYR A 19 2.63 7.96 -3.93
N VAL A 20 1.49 7.38 -3.56
CA VAL A 20 0.20 8.09 -3.53
C VAL A 20 0.22 9.21 -2.50
N SER A 21 0.81 8.97 -1.32
CA SER A 21 0.87 9.99 -0.26
C SER A 21 1.67 11.22 -0.68
N ASP A 22 2.76 11.02 -1.41
CA ASP A 22 3.58 12.10 -1.98
C ASP A 22 2.79 12.91 -3.03
N GLN A 23 2.05 12.23 -3.91
CA GLN A 23 1.24 12.88 -4.94
C GLN A 23 0.10 13.74 -4.38
N VAL A 24 -0.54 13.30 -3.29
CA VAL A 24 -1.68 14.03 -2.71
C VAL A 24 -1.33 14.83 -1.46
N ALA A 25 -0.05 14.93 -1.10
CA ALA A 25 0.45 15.60 0.09
C ALA A 25 -0.31 15.22 1.38
N ALA A 26 -0.72 13.96 1.50
CA ALA A 26 -1.51 13.46 2.63
C ALA A 26 -0.65 12.64 3.58
N ILE A 27 -1.03 12.60 4.85
CA ILE A 27 -0.40 11.78 5.88
C ILE A 27 -0.93 10.35 5.77
N PRO A 28 -0.08 9.36 5.43
CA PRO A 28 -0.52 7.97 5.40
C PRO A 28 -0.55 7.34 6.79
N THR A 29 -1.53 6.50 7.02
CA THR A 29 -1.52 5.52 8.13
C THR A 29 -1.74 4.14 7.58
N LEU A 30 -0.87 3.21 7.96
CA LEU A 30 -0.86 1.84 7.44
C LEU A 30 -1.63 0.92 8.40
N LYS A 31 -2.54 0.09 7.87
CA LYS A 31 -3.36 -0.81 8.68
C LYS A 31 -3.65 -2.12 7.94
N ASN A 32 -2.99 -3.22 8.32
CA ASN A 32 -3.21 -4.55 7.74
C ASN A 32 -3.12 -4.53 6.18
N HIS A 33 -4.22 -4.78 5.48
CA HIS A 33 -4.31 -4.81 4.02
C HIS A 33 -4.83 -3.51 3.41
N GLN A 34 -4.83 -2.43 4.18
CA GLN A 34 -5.27 -1.11 3.73
C GLN A 34 -4.32 -0.03 4.25
N PHE A 35 -4.42 1.14 3.66
CA PHE A 35 -3.87 2.35 4.24
C PHE A 35 -4.88 3.47 4.13
N THR A 36 -4.71 4.50 4.95
CA THR A 36 -5.60 5.63 5.01
C THR A 36 -4.81 6.91 4.80
N LEU A 37 -5.38 7.83 4.04
CA LEU A 37 -4.82 9.14 3.75
C LEU A 37 -5.65 10.18 4.52
N SER A 38 -4.97 11.04 5.26
CA SER A 38 -5.56 12.15 6.00
C SER A 38 -4.82 13.43 5.68
N MET A 39 -5.54 14.55 5.56
CA MET A 39 -4.90 15.86 5.47
C MET A 39 -4.37 16.29 6.85
N PHE A 40 -3.48 17.28 6.85
CA PHE A 40 -3.03 17.91 8.08
C PHE A 40 -4.11 18.80 8.70
N ASP A 41 -4.92 19.44 7.87
CA ASP A 41 -6.05 20.27 8.28
C ASP A 41 -7.36 19.46 8.15
N ASP A 42 -8.20 19.49 9.18
CA ASP A 42 -9.46 18.74 9.23
C ASP A 42 -10.53 19.31 8.29
N ASP A 43 -10.40 20.59 7.89
CA ASP A 43 -11.29 21.25 6.94
C ASP A 43 -10.93 20.94 5.47
N GLU A 44 -9.78 20.32 5.20
CA GLU A 44 -9.35 19.96 3.85
C GLU A 44 -9.81 18.55 3.45
N THR A 45 -10.45 18.46 2.29
CA THR A 45 -10.88 17.19 1.69
C THR A 45 -9.87 16.69 0.67
N ILE A 46 -9.57 15.40 0.71
CA ILE A 46 -8.72 14.74 -0.30
C ILE A 46 -9.53 14.54 -1.58
N ASP A 47 -9.02 15.05 -2.70
CA ASP A 47 -9.62 14.81 -4.00
C ASP A 47 -9.44 13.34 -4.39
N THR A 48 -10.56 12.61 -4.36
CA THR A 48 -10.61 11.19 -4.71
C THR A 48 -10.20 10.94 -6.16
N SER A 49 -10.45 11.88 -7.08
CA SER A 49 -10.03 11.76 -8.47
C SER A 49 -8.52 11.76 -8.61
N VAL A 50 -7.82 12.60 -7.85
CA VAL A 50 -6.35 12.65 -7.87
C VAL A 50 -5.77 11.34 -7.34
N VAL A 51 -6.30 10.84 -6.22
CA VAL A 51 -5.86 9.56 -5.64
C VAL A 51 -6.06 8.40 -6.64
N ILE A 52 -7.21 8.33 -7.31
CA ILE A 52 -7.47 7.30 -8.33
C ILE A 52 -6.47 7.40 -9.49
N SER A 53 -6.21 8.61 -9.98
CA SER A 53 -5.25 8.82 -11.07
C SER A 53 -3.84 8.42 -10.65
N SER A 54 -3.37 8.81 -9.47
CA SER A 54 -2.06 8.41 -8.95
C SER A 54 -1.92 6.90 -8.78
N ILE A 55 -2.97 6.21 -8.29
CA ILE A 55 -2.95 4.74 -8.20
C ILE A 55 -2.85 4.11 -9.59
N LYS A 56 -3.59 4.61 -10.58
CA LYS A 56 -3.53 4.10 -11.96
C LYS A 56 -2.15 4.33 -12.58
N GLU A 57 -1.60 5.53 -12.45
CA GLU A 57 -0.26 5.86 -12.93
C GLU A 57 0.82 4.96 -12.31
N PHE A 58 0.72 4.67 -11.01
CA PHE A 58 1.62 3.72 -10.35
C PHE A 58 1.50 2.31 -10.95
N LEU A 59 0.28 1.82 -11.14
CA LEU A 59 0.03 0.49 -11.71
C LEU A 59 0.53 0.40 -13.16
N ASP A 60 0.34 1.44 -13.96
CA ASP A 60 0.88 1.54 -15.32
C ASP A 60 2.42 1.56 -15.32
N SER A 61 3.04 2.29 -14.38
CA SER A 61 4.50 2.36 -14.25
C SER A 61 5.15 1.00 -13.92
N ILE A 62 4.42 0.07 -13.31
CA ILE A 62 4.91 -1.29 -13.02
C ILE A 62 4.40 -2.32 -14.04
N GLY A 63 3.72 -1.89 -15.10
CA GLY A 63 3.18 -2.77 -16.16
C GLY A 63 1.92 -3.54 -15.78
N GLU A 64 1.24 -3.15 -14.70
CA GLU A 64 0.05 -3.84 -14.16
C GLU A 64 -1.25 -3.05 -14.37
N GLY A 65 -1.22 -1.90 -15.06
CA GLY A 65 -2.39 -1.03 -15.30
C GLY A 65 -3.58 -1.71 -15.98
N HIS A 66 -3.33 -2.72 -16.83
CA HIS A 66 -4.38 -3.50 -17.50
C HIS A 66 -4.90 -4.69 -16.66
N ASN A 67 -4.18 -5.10 -15.62
CA ASN A 67 -4.53 -6.26 -14.79
C ASN A 67 -5.38 -5.88 -13.58
N PHE A 68 -5.40 -4.61 -13.18
CA PHE A 68 -6.08 -4.14 -11.98
C PHE A 68 -7.06 -3.00 -12.27
N ALA A 69 -8.24 -3.07 -11.66
CA ALA A 69 -9.23 -2.00 -11.63
C ALA A 69 -9.13 -1.23 -10.32
N VAL A 70 -9.18 0.11 -10.42
CA VAL A 70 -9.29 1.02 -9.27
C VAL A 70 -10.74 1.49 -9.16
N ILE A 71 -11.42 1.09 -8.09
CA ILE A 71 -12.86 1.33 -7.89
C ILE A 71 -13.03 2.19 -6.64
N SER A 72 -13.71 3.33 -6.75
CA SER A 72 -14.09 4.15 -5.60
C SER A 72 -15.53 3.87 -5.19
N ASN A 73 -15.74 3.73 -3.89
CA ASN A 73 -17.04 3.65 -3.25
C ASN A 73 -17.01 4.50 -1.97
N ASN A 74 -17.61 5.68 -2.02
CA ASN A 74 -17.52 6.71 -0.99
C ASN A 74 -16.04 6.97 -0.62
N ASP A 75 -15.71 6.88 0.67
CA ASP A 75 -14.36 7.10 1.20
C ASP A 75 -13.43 5.88 1.08
N VAL A 76 -13.82 4.84 0.35
CA VAL A 76 -13.02 3.62 0.16
C VAL A 76 -12.68 3.41 -1.31
N ILE A 77 -11.39 3.36 -1.62
CA ILE A 77 -10.85 2.96 -2.92
C ILE A 77 -10.38 1.52 -2.82
N SER A 78 -10.86 0.64 -3.69
CA SER A 78 -10.44 -0.75 -3.79
C SER A 78 -9.65 -0.99 -5.06
N ILE A 79 -8.57 -1.75 -4.95
CA ILE A 79 -7.79 -2.24 -6.09
C ILE A 79 -8.10 -3.72 -6.27
N ARG A 80 -8.66 -4.07 -7.43
CA ARG A 80 -9.18 -5.42 -7.74
C ARG A 80 -8.52 -5.98 -8.98
N SER A 81 -8.14 -7.25 -8.95
CA SER A 81 -7.62 -7.94 -10.13
C SER A 81 -8.76 -8.18 -11.13
N ILE A 82 -8.53 -7.82 -12.39
CA ILE A 82 -9.44 -8.06 -13.51
C ILE A 82 -9.16 -9.46 -14.10
N THR A 83 -7.89 -9.85 -14.14
CA THR A 83 -7.42 -11.08 -14.80
C THR A 83 -7.25 -12.25 -13.82
N GLY A 84 -7.44 -12.04 -12.52
CA GLY A 84 -7.17 -13.02 -11.47
C GLY A 84 -5.68 -13.20 -11.18
N LYS A 85 -4.82 -12.38 -11.82
CA LYS A 85 -3.37 -12.36 -11.59
C LYS A 85 -3.07 -11.64 -10.26
N SER A 86 -2.19 -12.23 -9.45
CA SER A 86 -1.58 -11.59 -8.29
C SER A 86 -0.26 -10.93 -8.68
N ILE A 87 0.08 -9.81 -8.03
CA ILE A 87 1.41 -9.20 -8.20
C ILE A 87 2.42 -10.00 -7.39
N GLU A 88 3.19 -10.84 -8.08
CA GLU A 88 4.33 -11.55 -7.53
C GLU A 88 5.60 -10.71 -7.77
N ARG A 89 6.31 -10.36 -6.70
CA ARG A 89 7.68 -9.87 -6.85
C ARG A 89 8.61 -11.07 -6.84
N ASP A 90 9.19 -11.36 -7.99
CA ASP A 90 10.40 -12.18 -8.10
C ASP A 90 11.54 -11.41 -7.45
N SER A 91 11.72 -11.57 -6.13
CA SER A 91 13.01 -11.54 -5.43
C SER A 91 12.77 -11.68 -3.92
N PRO A 92 13.35 -12.70 -3.24
CA PRO A 92 13.74 -12.53 -1.85
C PRO A 92 14.64 -11.30 -1.77
N PRO A 93 14.56 -10.47 -0.70
CA PRO A 93 15.45 -9.33 -0.55
C PRO A 93 16.90 -9.79 -0.73
N PRO A 94 17.72 -9.09 -1.54
CA PRO A 94 19.11 -9.45 -1.77
C PRO A 94 19.79 -9.64 -0.41
N THR A 95 20.50 -10.76 -0.27
CA THR A 95 21.23 -11.16 0.93
C THR A 95 22.12 -10.01 1.41
N GLY A 96 21.62 -9.24 2.39
CA GLY A 96 22.22 -7.98 2.85
C GLY A 96 21.22 -6.93 3.31
N GLU A 97 19.94 -7.02 2.92
CA GLU A 97 18.91 -6.05 3.30
C GLU A 97 18.26 -6.33 4.66
N MET A 98 17.98 -5.26 5.40
CA MET A 98 17.25 -5.34 6.66
C MET A 98 15.78 -5.75 6.40
N PHE A 99 15.27 -6.71 7.16
CA PHE A 99 13.85 -7.04 7.23
C PHE A 99 13.06 -5.87 7.83
N SER A 100 12.04 -5.40 7.13
CA SER A 100 11.15 -4.33 7.61
C SER A 100 9.73 -4.85 7.81
N CYS A 101 9.13 -4.53 8.95
CA CYS A 101 7.76 -4.94 9.26
C CYS A 101 6.74 -4.14 8.47
N THR A 102 5.80 -4.87 7.89
CA THR A 102 4.72 -4.35 7.04
C THR A 102 3.51 -3.86 7.84
N HIS A 103 3.58 -3.84 9.18
CA HIS A 103 2.51 -3.39 10.08
C HIS A 103 2.91 -2.19 10.96
N CYS A 104 4.18 -2.13 11.36
CA CYS A 104 4.75 -0.99 12.07
C CYS A 104 6.22 -0.86 11.64
N GLY A 105 6.81 0.34 11.68
CA GLY A 105 8.14 0.62 11.12
C GLY A 105 9.35 -0.08 11.79
N PHE A 106 9.17 -1.25 12.39
CA PHE A 106 10.23 -2.09 12.93
C PHE A 106 11.13 -2.61 11.80
N VAL A 107 12.45 -2.50 11.98
CA VAL A 107 13.45 -2.95 11.01
C VAL A 107 14.55 -3.74 11.74
N THR A 108 14.93 -4.89 11.23
CA THR A 108 16.00 -5.74 11.80
C THR A 108 16.79 -6.44 10.70
N ARG A 109 18.05 -6.77 10.97
CA ARG A 109 18.86 -7.63 10.08
C ARG A 109 18.67 -9.13 10.36
N TYR A 110 17.97 -9.48 11.43
CA TYR A 110 17.82 -10.85 11.91
C TYR A 110 16.42 -11.38 11.63
N GLU A 111 16.34 -12.41 10.79
CA GLU A 111 15.06 -13.03 10.41
C GLU A 111 14.26 -13.53 11.61
N VAL A 112 14.93 -14.11 12.62
CA VAL A 112 14.27 -14.63 13.84
C VAL A 112 13.56 -13.51 14.61
N GLU A 113 14.16 -12.32 14.69
CA GLU A 113 13.54 -11.16 15.33
C GLU A 113 12.35 -10.66 14.52
N TYR A 114 12.49 -10.63 13.19
CA TYR A 114 11.40 -10.26 12.29
C TYR A 114 10.19 -11.19 12.44
N GLN A 115 10.42 -12.51 12.45
CA GLN A 115 9.34 -13.50 12.59
C GLN A 115 8.65 -13.42 13.95
N ASN A 116 9.41 -13.21 15.04
CA ASN A 116 8.81 -13.00 16.36
C ASN A 116 8.02 -11.69 16.42
N HIS A 117 8.53 -10.63 15.79
CA HIS A 117 7.82 -9.37 15.68
C HIS A 117 6.50 -9.52 14.91
N MET A 118 6.51 -10.22 13.78
CA MET A 118 5.31 -10.49 13.00
C MET A 118 4.24 -11.21 13.82
N LYS A 119 4.61 -12.21 14.63
CA LYS A 119 3.64 -12.93 15.48
C LYS A 119 2.89 -12.03 16.45
N MET A 120 3.49 -10.93 16.91
CA MET A 120 2.81 -9.98 17.81
C MET A 120 1.63 -9.26 17.14
N HIS A 121 1.62 -9.11 15.81
CA HIS A 121 0.51 -8.48 15.08
C HIS A 121 -0.66 -9.42 14.79
N TYR A 122 -0.47 -10.72 14.97
CA TYR A 122 -1.47 -11.76 14.68
C TYR A 122 -1.91 -12.53 15.94
N LEU A 123 -1.57 -12.00 17.13
CA LEU A 123 -2.10 -12.38 18.43
C LEU A 123 -3.26 -11.44 18.80
#